data_AF-A0A378KDH5-F1
#
_entry.id   AF-A0A378KDH5-F1
#
_cell.length_a   1.000
_cell.length_b   1.000
_cell.length_c   1.000
_cell.angle_alpha   90.00
_cell.angle_beta   90.00
_cell.angle_gamma   90.00
#
_symmetry.space_group_name_H-M   'P 1'
#
loop_
_entity.id
_entity.type
_entity.pdbx_description
1 polymer ?
#
loop_
_entity_poly.entity_id
_entity_poly.type
_entity_poly.pdbx_seq_one_letter_code
_entity_poly.pdbx_strand_id
1 'polypeptide(L)'
;MEITIDVGADVIEKIEDISQRKGKSKESIAAEMLSIGAQVLLNSLEEKQDNITSFLLENSVRANELLIEILSSVFNREKSRLGVYDAETAVALIERIVEGYLKGHKTGQ
;
A
#
# COMPACT_ATOMS: atom_id res chain seq x y z
N MET A 1 -4.61 6.19 -37.44
CA MET A 1 -4.29 4.74 -37.50
C MET A 1 -5.49 4.03 -36.91
N GLU A 2 -6.06 3.08 -37.63
CA GLU A 2 -7.21 2.30 -37.15
C GLU A 2 -6.70 0.95 -36.66
N ILE A 3 -7.12 0.52 -35.47
CA ILE A 3 -6.70 -0.72 -34.83
C ILE A 3 -7.96 -1.47 -34.45
N THR A 4 -8.09 -2.70 -34.95
CA THR A 4 -9.18 -3.60 -34.58
C THR A 4 -8.69 -4.51 -33.47
N ILE A 5 -9.43 -4.55 -32.36
CA ILE A 5 -9.10 -5.38 -31.19
C ILE A 5 -10.32 -6.25 -30.89
N ASP A 6 -10.09 -7.55 -30.88
CA ASP A 6 -11.10 -8.50 -30.42
C ASP A 6 -11.12 -8.49 -28.89
N VAL A 7 -12.29 -8.19 -28.32
CA VAL A 7 -12.53 -8.19 -26.89
C VAL A 7 -13.75 -9.07 -26.62
N GLY A 8 -13.68 -9.87 -25.56
CA GLY A 8 -14.77 -10.79 -25.22
C GLY A 8 -16.12 -10.08 -25.06
N ALA A 9 -17.21 -10.82 -25.31
CA ALA A 9 -18.57 -10.29 -25.32
C ALA A 9 -18.94 -9.50 -24.04
N ASP A 10 -18.49 -9.96 -22.87
CA ASP A 10 -18.72 -9.30 -21.58
C ASP A 10 -18.11 -7.89 -21.51
N VAL A 11 -16.98 -7.67 -22.21
CA VAL A 11 -16.30 -6.36 -22.25
C VAL A 11 -17.05 -5.43 -23.21
N ILE A 12 -17.54 -5.97 -24.33
CA ILE A 12 -18.37 -5.21 -25.28
C ILE A 12 -19.64 -4.70 -24.59
N GLU A 13 -20.34 -5.56 -23.86
CA GLU A 13 -21.55 -5.18 -23.11
C GLU A 13 -21.27 -4.07 -22.09
N LYS A 14 -20.14 -4.15 -21.37
CA LYS A 14 -19.73 -3.09 -20.44
C LYS A 14 -19.39 -1.78 -21.13
N ILE A 15 -18.74 -1.82 -22.31
CA ILE A 15 -18.45 -0.63 -23.10
C ILE A 15 -19.75 0.01 -23.60
N GLU A 16 -20.72 -0.81 -24.02
CA GLU A 16 -22.06 -0.38 -24.41
C GLU A 16 -22.77 0.38 -23.27
N ASP A 17 -22.80 -0.22 -22.08
CA ASP A 17 -23.42 0.37 -20.90
C ASP A 17 -22.77 1.72 -20.51
N ILE A 18 -21.45 1.79 -20.52
CA ILE A 18 -20.70 3.00 -20.18
C ILE A 18 -20.89 4.08 -21.25
N SER A 19 -20.89 3.68 -22.52
CA SER A 19 -21.18 4.55 -23.68
C SER A 19 -22.54 5.22 -23.53
N GLN A 20 -23.59 4.45 -23.24
CA GLN A 20 -24.94 4.97 -23.03
C GLN A 20 -25.02 5.92 -21.83
N ARG A 21 -24.39 5.58 -20.70
CA ARG A 21 -24.39 6.42 -19.49
C ARG A 21 -23.64 7.74 -19.67
N LYS A 22 -22.55 7.74 -20.45
CA LYS A 22 -21.68 8.92 -20.66
C LYS A 22 -22.02 9.73 -21.92
N GLY A 23 -22.91 9.24 -22.78
CA GLY A 23 -23.25 9.89 -24.05
C GLY A 23 -22.06 10.02 -25.01
N LYS A 24 -21.09 9.09 -24.93
CA LYS A 24 -19.90 9.04 -25.79
C LYS A 24 -19.99 7.83 -26.72
N SER A 25 -19.27 7.83 -27.84
CA SER A 25 -19.23 6.65 -28.72
C SER A 25 -18.44 5.50 -28.07
N LYS A 26 -18.75 4.26 -28.49
CA LYS A 26 -18.10 3.04 -27.97
C LYS A 26 -16.59 3.07 -28.23
N GLU A 27 -16.19 3.55 -29.39
CA GLU A 27 -14.81 3.70 -29.82
C GLU A 27 -14.06 4.69 -28.93
N SER A 28 -14.72 5.79 -28.55
CA SER A 28 -14.14 6.78 -27.62
C SER A 28 -13.94 6.18 -26.23
N ILE A 29 -14.90 5.39 -25.74
CA ILE A 29 -14.77 4.72 -24.44
C ILE A 29 -13.68 3.65 -24.48
N ALA A 30 -13.64 2.84 -25.54
CA ALA A 30 -12.62 1.81 -25.73
C ALA A 30 -11.21 2.43 -25.79
N ALA A 31 -11.03 3.53 -26.53
CA ALA A 31 -9.77 4.25 -26.60
C ALA A 31 -9.36 4.85 -25.24
N GLU A 32 -10.31 5.40 -24.49
CA GLU A 32 -10.07 5.95 -23.14
C GLU A 32 -9.64 4.83 -22.16
N MET A 33 -10.30 3.66 -22.21
CA MET A 33 -9.93 2.50 -21.41
C MET A 33 -8.55 1.94 -21.77
N LEU A 34 -8.22 1.85 -23.06
CA LEU A 34 -6.90 1.41 -23.52
C LEU A 34 -5.81 2.40 -23.10
N SER A 35 -6.07 3.70 -23.18
CA SER A 35 -5.14 4.74 -22.72
C SER A 35 -4.85 4.61 -21.23
N ILE A 36 -5.88 4.38 -20.41
CA ILE A 36 -5.73 4.18 -18.98
C ILE A 36 -4.93 2.89 -18.70
N GLY A 37 -5.28 1.78 -19.37
CA GLY A 37 -4.57 0.51 -19.22
C GLY A 37 -3.09 0.62 -19.60
N ALA A 38 -2.78 1.30 -20.71
CA ALA A 38 -1.40 1.55 -21.13
C ALA A 38 -0.64 2.41 -20.12
N GLN A 39 -1.27 3.45 -19.56
CA GLN A 39 -0.65 4.31 -18.55
C GLN A 39 -0.39 3.55 -17.24
N VAL A 40 -1.33 2.72 -16.80
CA VAL A 40 -1.14 1.84 -15.62
C VAL A 40 -0.01 0.84 -15.87
N LEU A 41 0.04 0.22 -17.07
CA LEU A 41 1.11 -0.70 -17.43
C LEU A 41 2.48 0.00 -17.44
N LEU A 42 2.59 1.16 -18.08
CA LEU A 42 3.84 1.93 -18.14
C LEU A 42 4.30 2.32 -16.73
N ASN A 43 3.39 2.77 -15.87
CA ASN A 43 3.70 3.11 -14.48
C ASN A 43 4.04 1.87 -13.63
N SER A 44 3.47 0.70 -13.96
CA SER A 44 3.81 -0.56 -13.29
C SER A 44 5.15 -1.14 -13.73
N LEU A 45 5.59 -0.82 -14.95
CA LEU A 45 6.89 -1.23 -15.49
C LEU A 45 8.01 -0.29 -15.05
N GLU A 46 7.69 0.98 -14.77
CA GLU A 46 8.58 1.85 -13.99
C GLU A 46 8.55 1.41 -12.52
N GLU A 47 9.33 0.37 -12.16
CA GLU A 47 9.78 0.12 -10.79
C GLU A 47 10.69 1.27 -10.32
N LYS A 48 10.15 2.49 -10.23
CA LYS A 48 10.76 3.54 -9.42
C LYS A 48 10.22 3.35 -8.03
N GLN A 49 10.89 2.49 -7.28
CA GLN A 49 10.86 2.61 -5.83
C GLN A 49 11.28 4.05 -5.53
N ASP A 50 10.34 4.86 -5.05
CA ASP A 50 10.60 6.27 -4.76
C ASP A 50 11.81 6.33 -3.81
N ASN A 51 12.93 6.90 -4.29
CA ASN A 51 14.19 6.94 -3.55
C ASN A 51 14.00 7.57 -2.17
N ILE A 52 13.07 8.52 -2.04
CA ILE A 52 12.74 9.15 -0.76
C ILE A 52 12.05 8.12 0.15
N THR A 53 11.01 7.44 -0.34
CA THR A 53 10.32 6.38 0.40
C THR A 53 11.28 5.25 0.82
N SER A 54 12.17 4.81 -0.07
CA SER A 54 13.18 3.78 0.24
C SER A 54 14.14 4.22 1.35
N PHE A 55 14.66 5.45 1.25
CA PHE A 55 15.54 6.04 2.27
C PHE A 55 14.84 6.22 3.62
N LEU A 56 13.57 6.66 3.62
CA LEU A 56 12.77 6.80 4.84
C LEU A 56 12.50 5.43 5.49
N LEU A 57 12.23 4.40 4.69
CA LEU A 57 12.01 3.04 5.17
C LEU A 57 13.29 2.47 5.79
N GLU A 58 14.44 2.59 5.11
CA GLU A 58 15.74 2.12 5.60
C GLU A 58 16.10 2.78 6.95
N ASN A 59 15.92 4.09 7.06
CA ASN A 59 16.16 4.79 8.32
C ASN A 59 15.19 4.39 9.43
N SER A 60 13.92 4.15 9.09
CA SER A 60 12.92 3.73 10.08
C SER A 60 13.25 2.34 10.64
N VAL A 61 13.68 1.41 9.78
CA VAL A 61 14.13 0.08 10.19
C VAL A 61 15.35 0.16 11.10
N ARG A 62 16.40 0.89 10.67
CA ARG A 62 17.61 1.08 11.50
C ARG A 62 17.33 1.75 12.84
N ALA A 63 16.46 2.76 12.86
CA ALA A 63 16.09 3.44 14.11
C ALA A 63 15.38 2.47 15.06
N ASN A 64 14.49 1.61 14.56
CA ASN A 64 13.82 0.60 15.37
C ASN A 64 14.81 -0.42 15.96
N GLU A 65 15.77 -0.91 15.18
CA GLU A 65 16.81 -1.83 15.66
C GLU A 65 17.62 -1.21 16.81
N LEU A 66 18.05 0.04 16.65
CA LEU A 66 18.78 0.76 17.70
C LEU A 66 17.93 0.98 18.96
N LEU A 67 16.65 1.32 18.78
CA LEU A 67 15.74 1.52 19.92
C LEU A 67 15.49 0.22 20.67
N ILE A 68 15.37 -0.91 19.97
CA ILE A 68 15.25 -2.24 20.58
C ILE A 68 16.52 -2.56 21.38
N GLU A 69 17.70 -2.31 20.83
CA GLU A 69 18.98 -2.57 21.51
C GLU A 69 19.14 -1.70 22.78
N ILE A 70 18.78 -0.42 22.67
CA ILE A 70 18.76 0.50 23.81
C ILE A 70 17.77 0.00 24.86
N LEU A 71 16.55 -0.34 24.46
CA LEU A 71 15.52 -0.84 25.35
C LEU A 71 16.02 -2.07 26.10
N SER A 72 16.60 -3.05 25.41
CA SER A 72 17.20 -4.25 26.00
C SER A 72 18.31 -3.93 27.01
N SER A 73 19.09 -2.88 26.77
CA SER A 73 20.19 -2.46 27.64
C SER A 73 19.75 -1.67 28.87
N VAL A 74 18.70 -0.84 28.76
CA VAL A 74 18.31 0.12 29.81
C VAL A 74 16.92 -0.13 30.40
N PHE A 75 16.27 -1.24 30.06
CA PHE A 75 14.91 -1.52 30.50
C PHE A 75 14.79 -1.46 32.03
N ASN A 76 13.80 -0.68 32.48
CA ASN A 76 13.45 -0.58 33.88
C ASN A 76 11.94 -0.78 34.02
N ARG A 77 11.57 -1.91 34.65
CA ARG A 77 10.18 -2.30 34.88
C ARG A 77 9.37 -1.24 35.62
N GLU A 78 9.93 -0.61 36.64
CA GLU A 78 9.23 0.39 37.46
C GLU A 78 8.89 1.67 36.68
N LYS A 79 9.63 1.93 35.60
CA LYS A 79 9.41 3.08 34.72
C LYS A 79 8.58 2.73 33.48
N SER A 80 8.24 1.46 33.28
CA SER A 80 7.54 1.00 32.08
C SER A 80 6.06 1.40 32.11
N ARG A 81 5.63 2.21 31.14
CA ARG A 81 4.22 2.58 30.96
C ARG A 81 3.39 1.46 30.31
N LEU A 82 4.05 0.42 29.78
CA LEU A 82 3.42 -0.71 29.11
C LEU A 82 3.00 -1.82 30.09
N GLY A 83 3.39 -1.73 31.37
CA GLY A 83 3.07 -2.74 32.39
C GLY A 83 3.76 -4.10 32.19
N VAL A 84 4.78 -4.15 31.33
CA VAL A 84 5.56 -5.35 30.98
C VAL A 84 6.70 -5.61 31.97
N TYR A 85 7.09 -6.88 32.11
CA TYR A 85 8.05 -7.33 33.13
C TYR A 85 9.51 -7.19 32.71
N ASP A 86 9.79 -7.33 31.42
CA ASP A 86 11.12 -7.30 30.81
C ASP A 86 11.08 -6.63 29.42
N ALA A 87 12.27 -6.39 28.86
CA ALA A 87 12.44 -5.76 27.55
C ALA A 87 11.86 -6.62 26.41
N GLU A 88 12.03 -7.94 26.46
CA GLU A 88 11.54 -8.87 25.42
C GLU A 88 10.02 -8.80 25.30
N THR A 89 9.32 -8.83 26.44
CA THR A 89 7.87 -8.68 26.51
C THR A 89 7.42 -7.30 26.03
N ALA A 90 8.21 -6.25 26.29
CA ALA A 90 7.96 -4.91 25.77
C ALA A 90 8.02 -4.86 24.25
N VAL A 91 9.06 -5.46 23.66
CA VAL A 91 9.24 -5.55 22.21
C VAL A 91 8.10 -6.33 21.56
N ALA A 92 7.77 -7.52 22.07
CA ALA A 92 6.69 -8.34 21.54
C ALA A 92 5.32 -7.62 21.59
N LEU A 93 5.06 -6.82 22.64
CA LEU A 93 3.85 -6.02 22.73
C LEU A 93 3.83 -4.88 21.71
N ILE A 94 4.97 -4.21 21.49
CA ILE A 94 5.12 -3.16 20.49
C ILE A 94 4.90 -3.73 19.08
N GLU A 95 5.51 -4.87 18.76
CA GLU A 95 5.31 -5.56 17.47
C GLU A 95 3.83 -5.88 17.23
N ARG A 96 3.14 -6.40 18.24
CA ARG A 96 1.69 -6.68 18.13
C ARG A 96 0.86 -5.41 17.89
N ILE A 97 1.23 -4.28 18.51
CA ILE A 97 0.57 -2.99 18.29
C ILE A 97 0.83 -2.51 16.86
N VAL A 98 2.08 -2.58 16.39
CA VAL A 98 2.47 -2.19 15.03
C VAL A 98 1.73 -3.03 13.99
N GLU A 99 1.65 -4.35 14.18
CA GLU A 99 0.85 -5.21 13.31
C GLU A 99 -0.63 -4.82 13.29
N GLY A 100 -1.21 -4.46 14.44
CA GLY A 100 -2.57 -3.96 14.53
C GLY A 100 -2.78 -2.70 13.70
N TYR A 101 -1.84 -1.74 13.76
CA TYR A 101 -1.87 -0.55 12.92
C TYR A 101 -1.76 -0.87 11.43
N LEU A 102 -0.82 -1.75 11.04
CA LEU A 102 -0.62 -2.13 9.63
C LEU A 102 -1.82 -2.89 9.05
N LYS A 103 -2.49 -3.71 9.86
CA LYS A 103 -3.71 -4.46 9.48
C LYS A 103 -4.98 -3.59 9.53
N GLY A 104 -4.87 -2.30 9.82
CA GLY A 104 -5.98 -1.35 9.80
C GLY A 104 -6.91 -1.43 11.02
N HIS A 105 -6.49 -2.03 12.13
CA HIS A 105 -7.21 -1.88 13.40
C HIS A 105 -7.03 -0.46 13.91
N LYS A 106 -7.98 0.41 13.55
CA LYS A 106 -8.35 1.56 14.37
C LYS A 106 -8.69 1.02 15.76
N THR A 107 -7.78 1.15 16.72
CA THR A 107 -8.17 1.16 18.12
C THR A 107 -9.07 2.37 18.30
N GLY A 108 -10.37 2.11 18.25
CA GLY A 108 -11.40 3.02 18.73
C GLY A 108 -11.21 3.24 20.22
N GLN A 109 -10.93 4.48 20.57
CA GLN A 109 -11.52 5.16 21.72
C GLN A 109 -12.02 6.51 21.21
#